data_AF-A0A5B9QNC0-F1
#
_entry.id   AF-A0A5B9QNC0-F1
#
_cell.length_a   1.000
_cell.length_b   1.000
_cell.length_c   1.000
_cell.angle_alpha   90.00
_cell.angle_beta   90.00
_cell.angle_gamma   90.00
#
_symmetry.space_group_name_H-M   'P 1'
#
loop_
_entity.id
_entity.type
_entity.pdbx_description
1 polymer ?
#
loop_
_entity_poly.entity_id
_entity_poly.type
_entity_poly.pdbx_seq_one_letter_code
_entity_poly.pdbx_strand_id
1 'polypeptide(L)'
;MALLETNWKPSPRQLRQFGGMCLLMLPLLAWLWSASLTVIAWFAFAGLLIAVVSWVAPKIVAPLFIGLMLITLPIGLVIGELAMFLIYMTVFLPIGIFFRLRRRDRLQLNLDRQCKTYWQAKQKPTSVASYYRQS
;
A
#
# COMPACT_ATOMS: atom_id res chain seq x y z
N MET A 1 -7.72 -13.81 -3.86
CA MET A 1 -6.50 -13.26 -3.24
C MET A 1 -6.97 -12.20 -2.25
N ALA A 2 -6.91 -12.47 -0.95
CA ALA A 2 -7.28 -11.47 0.06
C ALA A 2 -6.17 -10.42 0.10
N LEU A 3 -6.47 -9.17 -0.27
CA LEU A 3 -5.48 -8.08 -0.34
C LEU A 3 -4.96 -7.65 1.04
N LEU A 4 -5.57 -8.13 2.13
CA LEU A 4 -5.16 -7.86 3.51
C LEU A 4 -5.27 -9.14 4.34
N GLU A 5 -4.17 -9.85 4.54
CA GLU A 5 -4.08 -10.85 5.62
C GLU A 5 -4.08 -10.12 6.96
N THR A 6 -5.26 -9.85 7.49
CA THR A 6 -5.41 -9.18 8.77
C THR A 6 -4.99 -10.17 9.85
N ASN A 7 -3.79 -9.97 10.41
CA ASN A 7 -3.28 -10.86 11.44
C ASN A 7 -3.97 -10.55 12.78
N TRP A 8 -5.07 -11.24 13.06
CA TRP A 8 -5.94 -11.03 14.23
C TRP A 8 -5.29 -11.40 15.58
N LYS A 9 -4.08 -11.96 15.55
CA LYS A 9 -3.29 -12.28 16.74
C LYS A 9 -2.05 -11.37 16.78
N PRO A 10 -2.15 -10.17 17.36
CA PRO A 10 -1.02 -9.27 17.40
C PRO A 10 0.12 -9.87 18.21
N SER A 11 1.34 -9.79 17.68
CA SER A 11 2.52 -10.26 18.38
C SER A 11 2.81 -9.37 19.61
N PRO A 12 3.42 -9.90 20.68
CA PRO A 12 3.80 -9.09 21.84
C PRO A 12 4.77 -7.95 21.51
N ARG A 13 5.46 -8.00 20.36
CA ARG A 13 6.31 -6.89 19.90
C ARG A 13 5.48 -5.74 19.33
N GLN A 14 4.48 -6.05 18.51
CA GLN A 14 3.58 -5.06 17.91
C GLN A 14 2.79 -4.30 18.99
N LEU A 15 2.32 -4.99 20.03
CA LEU A 15 1.59 -4.36 21.13
C LEU A 15 2.47 -3.38 21.93
N ARG A 16 3.76 -3.70 22.12
CA ARG A 16 4.73 -2.81 22.77
C ARG A 16 5.06 -1.59 21.90
N GLN A 17 5.21 -1.79 20.59
CA GLN A 17 5.41 -0.69 19.64
C GLN A 17 4.20 0.24 19.60
N PHE A 18 2.99 -0.32 19.59
CA PHE A 18 1.74 0.43 19.68
C PHE A 18 1.68 1.31 20.93
N GLY A 19 1.98 0.74 22.10
CA GLY A 19 2.06 1.52 23.35
C GLY A 19 3.06 2.67 23.28
N GLY A 20 4.26 2.42 22.75
CA GLY A 20 5.26 3.48 22.52
C GLY A 20 4.80 4.55 21.53
N MET A 21 4.08 4.17 20.47
CA MET A 21 3.50 5.11 19.51
C MET A 21 2.38 5.95 20.16
N CYS A 22 1.54 5.37 21.01
CA CYS A 22 0.49 6.11 21.74
C CYS A 22 1.08 7.19 22.66
N LEU A 23 2.22 6.92 23.31
CA LEU A 23 2.92 7.89 24.15
C LEU A 23 3.31 9.17 23.38
N LEU A 24 3.71 9.03 22.11
CA LEU A 24 4.09 10.17 21.27
C LEU A 24 2.89 10.78 20.54
N MET A 25 2.00 9.95 20.00
CA MET A 25 0.92 10.41 19.12
C MET A 25 -0.20 11.14 19.85
N LEU A 26 -0.57 10.71 21.07
CA LEU A 26 -1.64 11.36 21.82
C LEU A 26 -1.34 12.82 22.20
N PRO A 27 -0.18 13.16 22.80
CA PRO A 27 0.15 14.56 23.08
C PRO A 27 0.41 15.36 21.79
N LEU A 28 0.96 14.75 20.74
CA LEU A 28 1.14 15.39 19.44
C LEU A 28 -0.21 15.79 18.83
N LEU A 29 -1.22 14.93 18.91
CA LEU A 29 -2.56 15.20 18.40
C LEU A 29 -3.25 16.31 19.19
N ALA A 30 -3.11 16.30 20.51
CA ALA A 30 -3.61 17.38 21.38
C ALA A 30 -2.93 18.72 21.05
N TRP A 31 -1.62 18.71 20.76
CA TRP A 31 -0.89 19.90 20.34
C TRP A 31 -1.32 20.42 18.97
N LEU A 32 -1.53 19.53 17.99
CA LEU A 32 -1.98 19.89 16.64
C LEU A 32 -3.36 20.57 16.64
N TRP A 33 -4.21 20.23 17.61
CA TRP A 33 -5.52 20.84 17.80
C TRP A 33 -5.50 22.11 18.66
N SER A 34 -4.32 22.67 18.92
CA SER A 34 -4.14 23.87 19.76
C SER A 34 -4.75 23.73 21.16
N ALA A 35 -4.75 22.52 21.72
CA ALA A 35 -5.29 22.27 23.04
C ALA A 35 -4.45 22.94 24.14
N SER A 36 -5.07 23.25 25.28
CA SER A 36 -4.35 23.83 26.41
C SER A 36 -3.25 22.90 26.94
N LEU A 37 -2.23 23.47 27.59
CA LEU A 37 -1.12 22.71 28.16
C LEU A 37 -1.61 21.59 29.10
N THR A 38 -2.70 21.85 29.83
CA THR A 38 -3.36 20.88 30.72
C THR A 38 -3.92 19.69 29.96
N VAL A 39 -4.57 19.93 28.80
CA VAL A 39 -5.10 18.85 27.96
C VAL A 39 -3.95 18.03 27.38
N ILE A 40 -2.90 18.69 26.88
CA ILE A 40 -1.69 18.00 26.38
C ILE A 40 -1.08 17.12 27.48
N ALA A 41 -0.97 17.61 28.71
CA ALA A 41 -0.46 16.83 29.85
C ALA A 41 -1.34 15.62 30.17
N TRP A 42 -2.68 15.76 30.14
CA TRP A 42 -3.60 14.64 30.32
C TRP A 42 -3.46 13.58 29.22
N PHE A 43 -3.33 14.00 27.96
CA PHE A 43 -3.11 13.08 26.83
C PHE A 43 -1.72 12.41 26.90
N ALA A 44 -0.68 13.13 27.33
CA ALA A 44 0.64 12.56 27.58
C ALA A 44 0.59 11.50 28.70
N PHE A 45 -0.12 11.79 29.79
CA PHE A 45 -0.29 10.86 30.90
C PHE A 45 -1.08 9.61 30.48
N ALA A 46 -2.16 9.78 29.72
CA ALA A 46 -2.90 8.65 29.15
C ALA A 46 -2.02 7.80 28.21
N GLY A 47 -1.21 8.45 27.36
CA GLY A 47 -0.24 7.77 26.50
C GLY A 47 0.82 7.00 27.29
N LEU A 48 1.32 7.57 28.40
CA LEU A 48 2.26 6.91 29.30
C LEU A 48 1.65 5.68 29.96
N LEU A 49 0.41 5.78 30.47
CA LEU A 49 -0.29 4.63 31.04
C LEU A 49 -0.44 3.51 30.01
N ILE A 50 -0.88 3.83 28.79
CA ILE A 50 -1.03 2.83 27.71
C ILE A 50 0.32 2.20 27.36
N ALA A 51 1.40 2.98 27.31
CA ALA A 51 2.75 2.47 27.04
C ALA A 51 3.23 1.51 28.14
N VAL A 52 3.06 1.87 29.40
CA VAL A 52 3.44 1.04 30.55
C VAL A 52 2.63 -0.26 30.57
N VAL A 53 1.31 -0.17 30.40
CA VAL A 53 0.42 -1.34 30.36
C VAL A 53 0.77 -2.25 29.16
N SER A 54 1.12 -1.68 28.01
CA SER A 54 1.57 -2.44 26.84
C SER A 54 2.88 -3.19 27.08
N TRP A 55 3.77 -2.67 27.93
CA TRP A 55 5.03 -3.31 28.30
C TRP A 55 4.88 -4.40 29.35
N VAL A 56 4.06 -4.17 30.38
CA VAL A 56 3.86 -5.11 31.49
C VAL A 56 2.88 -6.23 31.12
N ALA A 57 1.77 -5.89 30.45
CA ALA A 57 0.68 -6.81 30.16
C ALA A 57 0.12 -6.58 28.74
N PRO A 58 0.88 -6.93 27.68
CA PRO A 58 0.49 -6.67 26.30
C PRO A 58 -0.87 -7.29 25.94
N LYS A 59 -1.22 -8.44 26.53
CA LYS A 59 -2.50 -9.13 26.28
C LYS A 59 -3.74 -8.29 26.60
N ILE A 60 -3.66 -7.36 27.55
CA ILE A 60 -4.79 -6.49 27.94
C ILE A 60 -5.02 -5.40 26.89
N VAL A 61 -3.97 -4.96 26.19
CA VAL A 61 -4.03 -3.91 25.16
C VAL A 61 -4.44 -4.47 23.79
N ALA A 62 -4.38 -5.79 23.62
CA ALA A 62 -4.76 -6.47 22.38
C ALA A 62 -6.16 -6.10 21.84
N PRO A 63 -7.26 -6.09 22.62
CA PRO A 63 -8.57 -5.69 22.11
C PRO A 63 -8.61 -4.22 21.64
N LEU A 64 -7.94 -3.31 22.34
CA LEU A 64 -7.83 -1.90 21.94
C LEU A 64 -7.09 -1.77 20.60
N PHE A 65 -5.97 -2.48 20.45
CA PHE A 65 -5.20 -2.52 19.22
C PHE A 65 -6.03 -3.06 18.04
N ILE A 66 -6.74 -4.17 18.25
CA ILE A 66 -7.58 -4.78 17.21
C ILE A 66 -8.73 -3.86 16.82
N GLY A 67 -9.40 -3.22 17.77
CA GLY A 67 -10.47 -2.26 17.49
C GLY A 67 -9.98 -1.08 16.66
N LEU A 68 -8.81 -0.52 17.00
CA LEU A 68 -8.22 0.58 16.25
C LEU A 68 -7.73 0.15 14.86
N MET A 69 -7.19 -1.06 14.73
CA MET A 69 -6.86 -1.67 13.44
C MET A 69 -8.10 -1.83 12.58
N LEU A 70 -9.23 -2.25 13.14
CA LEU A 70 -10.49 -2.43 12.41
C LEU A 70 -11.01 -1.10 11.85
N ILE A 71 -10.90 -0.02 12.63
CA ILE A 71 -11.27 1.34 12.19
C ILE A 71 -10.34 1.85 11.09
N THR A 72 -9.05 1.49 11.13
CA THR A 72 -8.04 1.96 10.16
C THR A 72 -7.94 1.11 8.90
N LEU A 73 -8.47 -0.12 8.89
CA LEU A 73 -8.58 -0.98 7.70
C LEU A 73 -9.13 -0.28 6.44
N PRO A 74 -10.30 0.40 6.48
CA PRO A 74 -10.84 1.07 5.29
C PRO A 74 -9.92 2.18 4.77
N ILE A 75 -9.20 2.87 5.68
CA ILE A 75 -8.21 3.89 5.30
C ILE A 75 -7.07 3.23 4.51
N GLY A 76 -6.57 2.10 4.97
CA GLY A 76 -5.53 1.33 4.26
C GLY A 76 -5.97 0.90 2.86
N LEU A 77 -7.22 0.47 2.69
CA LEU A 77 -7.78 0.10 1.39
C LEU A 77 -7.84 1.30 0.44
N VAL A 78 -8.36 2.44 0.90
CA VAL A 78 -8.47 3.66 0.09
C VAL A 78 -7.08 4.16 -0.31
N ILE A 79 -6.12 4.16 0.62
CA ILE A 79 -4.74 4.56 0.33
C ILE A 79 -4.10 3.59 -0.67
N GLY A 80 -4.34 2.29 -0.55
CA GLY A 80 -3.84 1.29 -1.50
C GLY A 80 -4.34 1.53 -2.92
N GLU A 81 -5.64 1.75 -3.08
CA GLU A 81 -6.24 2.08 -4.38
C GLU A 81 -5.74 3.42 -4.91
N LEU A 82 -5.66 4.45 -4.05
CA LEU A 82 -5.16 5.76 -4.44
C LEU A 82 -3.70 5.69 -4.87
N ALA A 83 -2.86 4.90 -4.19
CA ALA A 83 -1.46 4.70 -4.55
C ALA A 83 -1.34 4.03 -5.93
N MET A 84 -2.12 2.98 -6.20
CA MET A 84 -2.15 2.35 -7.53
C MET A 84 -2.63 3.31 -8.60
N PHE A 85 -3.70 4.07 -8.33
CA PHE A 85 -4.19 5.11 -9.22
C PHE A 85 -3.12 6.17 -9.53
N LEU A 86 -2.44 6.67 -8.50
CA LEU A 86 -1.37 7.66 -8.65
C LEU A 86 -0.21 7.11 -9.47
N ILE A 87 0.25 5.88 -9.21
CA ILE A 87 1.31 5.25 -10.02
C ILE A 87 0.87 5.16 -11.48
N TYR A 88 -0.37 4.75 -11.73
CA TYR A 88 -0.90 4.67 -13.09
C TYR A 88 -0.96 6.03 -13.79
N MET A 89 -1.46 7.05 -13.11
CA MET A 89 -1.57 8.41 -13.66
C MET A 89 -0.22 9.12 -13.83
N THR A 90 0.75 8.87 -12.95
CA THR A 90 2.04 9.60 -12.92
C THR A 90 3.18 8.87 -13.62
N VAL A 91 3.10 7.55 -13.76
CA VAL A 91 4.15 6.74 -14.41
C VAL A 91 3.63 6.18 -15.72
N PHE A 92 2.61 5.32 -15.69
CA PHE A 92 2.19 4.59 -16.89
C PHE A 92 1.53 5.49 -17.94
N LEU A 93 0.64 6.38 -17.51
CA LEU A 93 -0.06 7.31 -18.40
C LEU A 93 0.89 8.26 -19.14
N PRO A 94 1.85 8.96 -18.50
CA PRO A 94 2.77 9.83 -19.23
C PRO A 94 3.72 9.06 -20.13
N ILE A 95 4.11 7.83 -19.78
CA ILE A 95 4.87 6.95 -20.68
C ILE A 95 4.04 6.66 -21.96
N GLY A 96 2.76 6.34 -21.81
CA GLY A 96 1.84 6.14 -22.93
C GLY A 96 1.67 7.40 -23.79
N ILE A 97 1.47 8.57 -23.16
CA ILE A 97 1.39 9.86 -23.85
C ILE A 97 2.68 10.15 -24.60
N PHE A 98 3.84 9.92 -23.99
CA PHE A 98 5.13 10.13 -24.62
C PHE A 98 5.31 9.26 -25.87
N PHE A 99 4.92 7.98 -25.83
CA PHE A 99 4.94 7.11 -27.00
C PHE A 99 3.97 7.58 -28.10
N ARG A 100 2.78 8.05 -27.70
CA ARG A 100 1.78 8.61 -28.62
C ARG A 100 2.29 9.87 -29.32
N LEU A 101 2.91 10.79 -28.58
CA LEU A 101 3.52 12.01 -29.12
C LEU A 101 4.65 11.69 -30.10
N ARG A 102 5.47 10.67 -29.81
CA ARG A 102 6.52 10.21 -30.73
C ARG A 102 6.00 9.41 -31.94
N ARG A 103 4.68 9.27 -32.12
CA ARG A 103 4.03 8.46 -33.17
C ARG A 103 4.62 7.05 -33.30
N ARG A 104 5.16 6.49 -32.22
CA ARG A 104 5.76 5.15 -32.21
C ARG A 104 4.66 4.12 -32.01
N ASP A 105 4.12 3.62 -33.11
CA ASP A 105 3.13 2.54 -33.09
C ASP A 105 3.82 1.16 -32.98
N ARG A 106 4.46 0.89 -31.84
CA ARG A 106 5.11 -0.42 -31.58
C ARG A 106 4.11 -1.56 -31.49
N LEU A 107 2.87 -1.26 -31.09
CA LEU A 107 1.80 -2.24 -30.95
C LEU A 107 1.00 -2.44 -32.24
N GLN A 108 1.34 -1.71 -33.33
CA GLN A 108 0.63 -1.74 -34.61
C GLN A 108 -0.90 -1.57 -34.44
N LEU A 109 -1.28 -0.66 -33.54
CA LEU A 109 -2.69 -0.39 -33.20
C LEU A 109 -3.41 0.37 -34.33
N ASN A 110 -2.68 1.04 -35.21
CA ASN A 110 -3.29 1.66 -36.39
C ASN A 110 -3.68 0.58 -37.42
N LEU A 111 -4.99 0.48 -37.66
CA LEU A 111 -5.56 -0.40 -38.67
C LEU A 111 -5.28 0.15 -40.07
N ASP A 112 -4.33 -0.47 -40.77
CA ASP A 112 -4.11 -0.23 -42.19
C ASP A 112 -5.22 -0.90 -43.02
N ARG A 113 -6.14 -0.09 -43.57
CA ARG A 113 -7.28 -0.58 -44.36
C ARG A 113 -6.88 -1.15 -45.73
N GLN A 114 -5.63 -0.94 -46.16
CA GLN A 114 -5.13 -1.46 -47.44
C GLN A 114 -4.43 -2.81 -47.30
N CYS A 115 -4.18 -3.26 -46.06
CA CYS A 115 -3.57 -4.56 -45.81
C CYS A 115 -4.56 -5.71 -46.07
N LYS A 116 -4.14 -6.68 -46.89
CA LYS A 116 -4.90 -7.92 -47.14
C LYS A 116 -5.02 -8.80 -45.89
N THR A 117 -4.02 -8.76 -45.01
CA THR A 117 -3.98 -9.54 -43.75
C THR A 117 -3.09 -8.86 -42.70
N TYR A 118 -3.52 -8.80 -41.44
CA TYR A 118 -2.70 -8.30 -40.32
C TYR A 118 -1.77 -9.37 -39.70
N TRP A 119 -1.75 -10.59 -40.25
CA TRP A 119 -0.89 -11.66 -39.76
C TRP A 119 0.58 -11.32 -39.94
N GLN A 120 1.33 -11.27 -38.84
CA GLN A 120 2.79 -11.17 -38.89
C GLN A 120 3.39 -12.57 -39.10
N ALA A 121 4.36 -12.66 -40.00
CA ALA A 121 5.09 -13.90 -40.22
C ALA A 121 5.85 -14.29 -38.94
N LYS A 122 5.45 -15.40 -38.31
CA LYS A 122 6.18 -15.97 -37.18
C LYS A 122 7.58 -16.36 -37.65
N GLN A 123 8.62 -15.86 -36.98
CA GLN A 123 9.99 -16.32 -37.25
C GLN A 123 10.06 -17.83 -37.01
N LYS A 124 10.45 -18.58 -38.03
CA LYS A 124 10.62 -20.02 -37.92
C LYS A 124 11.85 -20.29 -37.05
N PRO A 125 11.76 -21.13 -36.01
CA PRO A 125 12.93 -21.51 -35.24
C PRO A 125 13.95 -22.17 -36.18
N THR A 126 15.21 -21.74 -36.10
CA THR A 126 16.29 -22.15 -37.00
C THR A 126 16.64 -23.64 -36.84
N SER A 127 16.27 -24.27 -35.72
CA SER A 127 16.46 -25.71 -35.50
C SER A 127 15.40 -26.32 -34.57
N VAL A 128 15.09 -27.61 -34.79
CA VAL A 128 14.19 -28.42 -33.95
C VAL A 128 14.71 -28.51 -32.50
N ALA A 129 16.04 -28.45 -32.31
CA ALA A 129 16.68 -28.45 -30.99
C ALA A 129 16.28 -27.25 -30.11
N SER A 130 15.81 -26.15 -30.70
CA SER A 130 15.34 -24.97 -29.96
C SER A 130 14.08 -25.24 -29.13
N TYR A 131 13.26 -26.24 -29.50
CA TYR A 131 12.07 -26.62 -28.75
C TYR A 131 12.39 -27.26 -27.39
N TYR A 132 13.51 -27.98 -27.29
CA TYR A 132 13.92 -28.66 -26.05
C TYR A 132 14.56 -27.72 -25.01
N ARG A 133 14.71 -26.42 -25.31
CA ARG A 133 15.36 -25.43 -24.43
C ARG A 133 14.38 -24.48 -23.74
N GLN A 134 13.08 -24.67 -23.94
CA GLN A 134 12.04 -23.92 -23.21
C GLN A 134 11.65 -24.70 -21.96
N SER A 135 12.52 -24.68 -20.94
CA SER A 135 12.20 -25.09 -19.56
C SER A 135 11.67 -23.91 -18.77
#